data_AF-A0A834Y104-F1
#
_entry.id   AF-A0A834Y104-F1
#
_cell.length_a   1.000
_cell.length_b   1.000
_cell.length_c   1.000
_cell.angle_alpha   90.00
_cell.angle_beta   90.00
_cell.angle_gamma   90.00
#
_symmetry.space_group_name_H-M   'P 1'
#
loop_
_entity.id
_entity.type
_entity.pdbx_description
1 polymer ?
#
loop_
_entity_poly.entity_id
_entity_poly.type
_entity_poly.pdbx_seq_one_letter_code
_entity_poly.pdbx_strand_id
1 'polypeptide(L)'
;MTSLLKVCSGINIFTSFLKPRAEVLTIPIRGRKLLINHTPKKRIPPWLPKQNRTPTRDDVTCENTKFIKDIVESKYGLADPASGCYSPLKVAPIEPNKEWTTQSRRTGVIARKIGIYPVWLKTGERVLATLLHVCDNHVIKYIPPEEWDPKIRTRHIIPKRKLGCLVVGADSVDPQTVTKQYCGLFSDAGVMPKRLLCRFAVSPDAALQPGTPLMASHFQPGEIVDIRAKTMDRGFQGVMKRWGFKGMPATHGQTKTHRRPGNIGSGSSRARVMPGTKLPGHMGNRYRMFRGVKILRVNTKHNVIWVLGQALPGETNSLLQIYDTLLPRKKFAKTELKPHFPTYIPGDDNILPENMYRDDVHQLDSPSIEYAIEEQK
;
A
#
# COMPACT_ATOMS: atom_id res chain seq x y z
N MET A 1 22.32 -37.73 79.79
CA MET A 1 23.25 -38.74 79.24
C MET A 1 22.60 -39.34 78.02
N THR A 2 23.38 -39.41 76.91
CA THR A 2 23.29 -40.36 75.78
C THR A 2 21.97 -40.42 74.98
N SER A 3 21.93 -40.45 73.65
CA SER A 3 22.91 -40.33 72.56
C SER A 3 22.13 -40.61 71.26
N LEU A 4 22.41 -39.83 70.22
CA LEU A 4 22.54 -40.21 68.80
C LEU A 4 21.68 -41.36 68.20
N LEU A 5 20.82 -40.94 67.26
CA LEU A 5 20.90 -41.25 65.82
C LEU A 5 21.27 -42.69 65.38
N LYS A 6 20.36 -43.31 64.62
CA LYS A 6 20.54 -44.00 63.30
C LYS A 6 19.31 -44.89 63.04
N VAL A 7 18.81 -45.18 61.84
CA VAL A 7 19.00 -44.72 60.45
C VAL A 7 17.81 -45.35 59.68
N CYS A 8 17.43 -44.71 58.58
CA CYS A 8 16.41 -45.11 57.62
C CYS A 8 16.43 -46.59 57.23
N SER A 9 15.26 -47.22 57.14
CA SER A 9 14.86 -48.08 56.01
C SER A 9 13.40 -48.51 56.21
N GLY A 10 12.54 -48.35 55.20
CA GLY A 10 11.17 -48.85 55.31
C GLY A 10 10.17 -48.13 54.41
N ILE A 11 10.22 -48.48 53.14
CA ILE A 11 9.23 -48.19 52.11
C ILE A 11 7.81 -48.51 52.60
N ASN A 12 6.91 -47.52 52.52
CA ASN A 12 5.45 -47.66 52.43
C ASN A 12 4.93 -46.27 51.97
N ILE A 13 5.13 -45.86 50.71
CA ILE A 13 4.19 -46.13 49.60
C ILE A 13 2.81 -46.51 50.15
N PHE A 14 1.80 -45.65 49.97
CA PHE A 14 0.37 -45.81 50.32
C PHE A 14 -0.26 -44.87 51.36
N THR A 15 0.39 -43.80 51.83
CA THR A 15 -0.30 -42.82 52.73
C THR A 15 -0.47 -41.41 52.17
N SER A 16 -0.08 -41.14 50.91
CA SER A 16 -0.34 -39.84 50.25
C SER A 16 -1.57 -39.80 49.34
N PHE A 17 -2.31 -40.91 49.21
CA PHE A 17 -3.51 -41.01 48.35
C PHE A 17 -4.81 -40.49 48.96
N LEU A 18 -4.80 -40.04 50.22
CA LEU A 18 -6.00 -39.60 50.95
C LEU A 18 -5.92 -38.15 51.43
N LYS A 19 -5.44 -37.24 50.57
CA LYS A 19 -5.86 -35.85 50.65
C LYS A 19 -6.97 -35.63 49.64
N PRO A 20 -8.19 -35.19 50.02
CA PRO A 20 -9.16 -34.72 49.05
C PRO A 20 -8.52 -33.53 48.31
N ARG A 21 -8.04 -33.78 47.10
CA ARG A 21 -7.71 -32.71 46.15
C ARG A 21 -8.99 -31.93 45.98
N ALA A 22 -8.92 -30.61 46.18
CA ALA A 22 -9.99 -29.67 45.91
C ALA A 22 -10.81 -30.14 44.72
N GLU A 23 -12.12 -30.28 44.91
CA GLU A 23 -13.06 -30.57 43.84
C GLU A 23 -12.85 -29.52 42.75
N VAL A 24 -12.08 -29.86 41.73
CA VAL A 24 -12.01 -29.07 40.52
C VAL A 24 -13.34 -29.33 39.84
N LEU A 25 -14.33 -28.51 40.19
CA LEU A 25 -15.51 -28.31 39.37
C LEU A 25 -15.00 -27.77 38.03
N THR A 26 -14.72 -28.67 37.09
CA THR A 26 -14.60 -28.34 35.68
C THR A 26 -16.00 -27.94 35.21
N ILE A 27 -16.36 -26.68 35.45
CA ILE A 27 -17.52 -26.07 34.80
C ILE A 27 -17.17 -26.03 33.31
N PRO A 28 -17.85 -26.79 32.43
CA PRO A 28 -17.68 -26.61 31.01
C PRO A 28 -18.23 -25.22 30.69
N ILE A 29 -17.33 -24.26 30.44
CA ILE A 29 -17.73 -22.96 29.91
C ILE A 29 -18.25 -23.21 28.49
N ARG A 30 -19.56 -23.53 28.36
CA ARG A 30 -20.35 -23.48 27.11
C ARG A 30 -20.57 -22.01 26.69
N GLY A 31 -19.51 -21.22 26.76
CA GLY A 31 -19.51 -19.77 26.63
C GLY A 31 -18.26 -19.22 25.97
N ARG A 32 -17.41 -20.06 25.38
CA ARG A 32 -16.57 -19.56 24.28
C ARG A 32 -17.52 -19.21 23.15
N LYS A 33 -17.93 -17.94 23.11
CA LYS A 33 -18.44 -17.29 21.91
C LYS A 33 -17.41 -17.54 20.83
N LEU A 34 -17.59 -18.63 20.08
CA LEU A 34 -16.95 -18.80 18.79
C LEU A 34 -17.35 -17.53 18.03
N LEU A 35 -16.38 -16.64 17.79
CA LEU A 35 -16.50 -15.40 17.02
C LEU A 35 -16.91 -15.64 15.55
N ILE A 36 -17.46 -16.83 15.24
CA ILE A 36 -17.87 -17.31 13.94
C ILE A 36 -19.30 -16.85 13.63
N ASN A 37 -20.14 -16.69 14.66
CA ASN A 37 -21.51 -16.18 14.49
C ASN A 37 -21.58 -14.74 14.98
N HIS A 38 -21.66 -13.80 14.05
CA HIS A 38 -21.99 -12.40 14.38
C HIS A 38 -23.26 -12.38 15.24
N THR A 39 -23.27 -11.58 16.32
CA THR A 39 -24.50 -11.32 17.06
C THR A 39 -25.56 -10.84 16.06
N PRO A 40 -26.78 -11.40 16.08
CA PRO A 40 -27.82 -10.95 15.17
C PRO A 40 -28.01 -9.45 15.40
N LYS A 41 -27.84 -8.65 14.34
CA LYS A 41 -28.07 -7.19 14.41
C LYS A 41 -29.51 -7.01 14.85
N LYS A 42 -29.72 -6.37 16.01
CA LYS A 42 -31.07 -5.98 16.47
C LYS A 42 -31.72 -5.18 15.34
N ARG A 43 -32.79 -5.71 14.75
CA ARG A 43 -33.55 -4.98 13.74
C ARG A 43 -34.28 -3.87 14.46
N ILE A 44 -34.15 -2.65 13.95
CA ILE A 44 -34.92 -1.51 14.44
C ILE A 44 -36.40 -1.88 14.25
N PRO A 45 -37.25 -1.74 15.28
CA PRO A 45 -38.66 -2.10 15.17
C PRO A 45 -39.33 -1.26 14.07
N PRO A 46 -40.28 -1.84 13.32
CA PRO A 46 -40.85 -1.20 12.13
C PRO A 46 -41.62 0.10 12.44
N TRP A 47 -42.11 0.27 13.67
CA TRP A 47 -42.83 1.48 14.11
C TRP A 47 -41.90 2.62 14.52
N LEU A 48 -40.60 2.38 14.71
CA LEU A 48 -39.67 3.47 14.97
C LEU A 48 -39.45 4.22 13.65
N PRO A 49 -39.80 5.52 13.56
CA PRO A 49 -39.57 6.29 12.36
C PRO A 49 -38.09 6.22 12.01
N LYS A 50 -37.79 5.77 10.79
CA LYS A 50 -36.42 5.78 10.29
C LYS A 50 -36.01 7.23 10.08
N GLN A 51 -34.82 7.58 10.53
CA GLN A 51 -34.25 8.89 10.23
C GLN A 51 -34.14 9.02 8.69
N ASN A 52 -34.88 9.97 8.12
CA ASN A 52 -34.79 10.27 6.70
C ASN A 52 -33.40 10.84 6.43
N ARG A 53 -32.60 10.10 5.66
CA ARG A 53 -31.33 10.59 5.13
C ARG A 53 -31.61 11.05 3.71
N THR A 54 -31.84 12.33 3.52
CA THR A 54 -31.88 12.94 2.20
C THR A 54 -30.46 12.95 1.63
N PRO A 55 -30.20 12.28 0.50
CA PRO A 55 -28.89 12.30 -0.15
C PRO A 55 -28.64 13.62 -0.88
N THR A 56 -29.72 14.29 -1.30
CA THR A 56 -29.71 15.55 -2.04
C THR A 56 -29.75 16.73 -1.07
N ARG A 57 -29.03 17.80 -1.42
CA ARG A 57 -28.95 19.04 -0.65
C ARG A 57 -29.98 20.05 -1.13
N ASP A 58 -31.24 19.70 -1.00
CA ASP A 58 -32.33 20.53 -1.52
C ASP A 58 -32.42 21.87 -0.77
N ASP A 59 -31.88 21.94 0.46
CA ASP A 59 -31.90 23.12 1.33
C ASP A 59 -30.74 24.12 1.08
N VAL A 60 -29.81 23.84 0.16
CA VAL A 60 -28.62 24.68 -0.06
C VAL A 60 -28.76 25.52 -1.32
N THR A 61 -28.93 26.83 -1.14
CA THR A 61 -28.97 27.80 -2.25
C THR A 61 -27.64 27.87 -2.99
N CYS A 62 -27.66 28.35 -4.25
CA CYS A 62 -26.45 28.53 -5.04
C CYS A 62 -25.42 29.46 -4.36
N GLU A 63 -25.89 30.50 -3.67
CA GLU A 63 -25.03 31.40 -2.88
C GLU A 63 -24.34 30.67 -1.73
N ASN A 64 -25.08 29.86 -0.97
CA ASN A 64 -24.53 29.05 0.11
C ASN A 64 -23.48 28.06 -0.41
N THR A 65 -23.68 27.48 -1.60
CA THR A 65 -22.66 26.58 -2.19
C THR A 65 -21.36 27.30 -2.53
N LYS A 66 -21.43 28.56 -3.00
CA LYS A 66 -20.24 29.38 -3.27
C LYS A 66 -19.53 29.72 -1.97
N PHE A 67 -20.27 30.23 -0.99
CA PHE A 67 -19.75 30.56 0.33
C PHE A 67 -19.05 29.37 1.02
N ILE A 68 -19.63 28.17 0.90
CA ILE A 68 -19.01 26.94 1.42
C ILE A 68 -17.68 26.65 0.73
N LYS A 69 -17.58 26.83 -0.60
CA LYS A 69 -16.32 26.63 -1.34
C LYS A 69 -15.28 27.65 -0.88
N ASP A 70 -15.67 28.91 -0.75
CA ASP A 70 -14.78 29.98 -0.27
C ASP A 70 -14.28 29.70 1.16
N ILE A 71 -15.11 29.15 2.05
CA ILE A 71 -14.68 28.71 3.38
C ILE A 71 -13.66 27.56 3.30
N VAL A 72 -13.89 26.58 2.42
CA VAL A 72 -12.96 25.46 2.25
C VAL A 72 -11.63 25.97 1.71
N GLU A 73 -11.65 26.83 0.70
CA GLU A 73 -10.46 27.44 0.10
C GLU A 73 -9.71 28.33 1.09
N SER A 74 -10.40 29.18 1.86
CA SER A 74 -9.76 30.02 2.88
C SER A 74 -9.16 29.22 4.04
N LYS A 75 -9.80 28.11 4.43
CA LYS A 75 -9.33 27.27 5.54
C LYS A 75 -8.10 26.44 5.17
N TYR A 76 -8.07 25.89 3.96
CA TYR A 76 -7.02 24.95 3.54
C TYR A 76 -6.00 25.58 2.57
N GLY A 77 -6.23 26.81 2.12
CA GLY A 77 -5.41 27.52 1.14
C GLY A 77 -5.72 27.11 -0.31
N LEU A 78 -5.39 27.99 -1.26
CA LEU A 78 -5.28 27.62 -2.67
C LEU A 78 -4.04 26.73 -2.86
N ALA A 79 -4.19 25.61 -3.56
CA ALA A 79 -3.04 24.82 -3.98
C ALA A 79 -2.20 25.65 -4.98
N ASP A 80 -0.88 25.72 -4.79
CA ASP A 80 0.00 26.48 -5.68
C ASP A 80 -0.18 26.02 -7.14
N PRO A 81 -0.43 26.92 -8.11
CA PRO A 81 -0.71 26.53 -9.50
C PRO A 81 0.43 25.75 -10.18
N ALA A 82 1.67 25.96 -9.75
CA ALA A 82 2.87 25.34 -10.33
C ALA A 82 3.24 23.99 -9.69
N SER A 83 2.88 23.77 -8.43
CA SER A 83 3.30 22.59 -7.64
C SER A 83 2.12 21.71 -7.22
N GLY A 84 0.89 22.20 -7.29
CA GLY A 84 -0.34 21.54 -6.82
C GLY A 84 -0.37 21.25 -5.31
N CYS A 85 0.67 21.62 -4.57
CA CYS A 85 0.88 21.18 -3.19
C CYS A 85 1.16 22.39 -2.29
N TYR A 86 0.15 22.83 -1.53
CA TYR A 86 0.34 23.75 -0.42
C TYR A 86 1.07 23.04 0.73
N SER A 87 2.08 23.67 1.32
CA SER A 87 2.74 23.22 2.53
C SER A 87 2.19 24.03 3.71
N PRO A 88 1.20 23.53 4.48
CA PRO A 88 0.60 24.27 5.59
C PRO A 88 1.49 24.31 6.84
N LEU A 89 2.82 24.28 6.68
CA LEU A 89 3.75 24.18 7.79
C LEU A 89 3.57 25.38 8.74
N LYS A 90 2.88 25.14 9.85
CA LYS A 90 2.86 26.05 11.02
C LYS A 90 4.15 25.95 11.85
N VAL A 91 4.95 24.92 11.61
CA VAL A 91 6.15 24.57 12.36
C VAL A 91 7.31 24.46 11.36
N ALA A 92 8.48 24.98 11.73
CA ALA A 92 9.69 24.85 10.93
C ALA A 92 9.96 23.37 10.63
N PRO A 93 10.38 23.00 9.40
CA PRO A 93 10.70 21.61 9.05
C PRO A 93 11.58 20.96 10.11
N ILE A 94 11.26 19.72 10.54
CA ILE A 94 12.24 18.92 11.31
C ILE A 94 13.43 18.79 10.36
N GLU A 95 14.54 19.43 10.68
CA GLU A 95 15.79 19.23 9.96
C GLU A 95 16.16 17.75 10.08
N PRO A 96 16.03 16.97 9.02
CA PRO A 96 16.56 15.62 9.00
C PRO A 96 18.05 15.78 8.72
N ASN A 97 18.82 16.16 9.74
CA ASN A 97 20.26 16.47 9.67
C ASN A 97 21.15 15.26 9.39
N LYS A 98 20.62 14.23 8.72
CA LYS A 98 21.33 12.97 8.51
C LYS A 98 21.32 12.59 7.04
N GLU A 99 22.52 12.46 6.51
CA GLU A 99 22.75 11.97 5.16
C GLU A 99 22.16 10.56 4.97
N TRP A 100 21.81 10.27 3.72
CA TRP A 100 21.30 8.96 3.36
C TRP A 100 22.33 7.86 3.69
N THR A 101 21.90 6.86 4.45
CA THR A 101 22.70 5.65 4.70
C THR A 101 22.13 4.46 3.96
N THR A 102 22.96 3.47 3.63
CA THR A 102 22.57 2.24 2.91
C THR A 102 21.45 1.44 3.57
N GLN A 103 21.22 1.67 4.86
CA GLN A 103 20.23 0.97 5.66
C GLN A 103 19.01 1.84 6.00
N SER A 104 19.05 3.13 5.66
CA SER A 104 17.92 4.03 5.78
C SER A 104 16.82 3.64 4.80
N ARG A 105 15.57 3.90 5.20
CA ARG A 105 14.39 3.66 4.37
C ARG A 105 13.53 4.90 4.42
N ARG A 106 13.51 5.66 3.34
CA ARG A 106 12.64 6.84 3.18
C ARG A 106 11.19 6.44 2.88
N THR A 107 10.34 7.45 2.84
CA THR A 107 8.93 7.34 2.49
C THR A 107 8.75 6.98 1.01
N GLY A 108 7.53 6.55 0.68
CA GLY A 108 7.07 6.47 -0.69
C GLY A 108 5.98 7.50 -0.94
N VAL A 109 5.43 7.43 -2.15
CA VAL A 109 4.46 8.39 -2.67
C VAL A 109 3.24 7.61 -3.19
N ILE A 110 2.08 8.26 -3.25
CA ILE A 110 0.88 7.68 -3.87
C ILE A 110 0.66 8.41 -5.20
N ALA A 111 0.36 7.68 -6.26
CA ALA A 111 0.13 8.28 -7.56
C ALA A 111 -1.14 7.72 -8.21
N ARG A 112 -1.70 8.49 -9.14
CA ARG A 112 -2.78 8.09 -10.02
C ARG A 112 -2.20 7.58 -11.34
N LYS A 113 -2.62 6.39 -11.77
CA LYS A 113 -2.23 5.85 -13.07
C LYS A 113 -2.96 6.60 -14.19
N ILE A 114 -2.26 7.39 -15.01
CA ILE A 114 -2.89 8.11 -16.13
C ILE A 114 -3.07 7.19 -17.35
N GLY A 115 -2.01 6.47 -17.74
CA GLY A 115 -2.03 5.76 -19.01
C GLY A 115 -0.67 5.19 -19.38
N ILE A 116 -0.58 4.65 -20.58
CA ILE A 116 0.63 4.03 -21.13
C ILE A 116 1.04 4.81 -22.37
N TYR A 117 2.33 5.10 -22.50
CA TYR A 117 2.89 5.84 -23.63
C TYR A 117 4.23 5.21 -24.08
N PRO A 118 4.49 5.11 -25.40
CA PRO A 118 5.75 4.58 -25.91
C PRO A 118 6.90 5.59 -25.75
N VAL A 119 8.04 5.12 -25.29
CA VAL A 119 9.30 5.87 -25.14
C VAL A 119 10.38 5.18 -25.97
N TRP A 120 11.25 5.96 -26.59
CA TRP A 120 12.37 5.45 -27.37
C TRP A 120 13.66 5.55 -26.56
N LEU A 121 14.46 4.48 -26.60
CA LEU A 121 15.82 4.51 -26.11
C LEU A 121 16.76 5.10 -27.16
N LYS A 122 17.93 5.56 -26.74
CA LYS A 122 19.00 6.00 -27.65
C LYS A 122 19.49 4.89 -28.59
N THR A 123 19.22 3.63 -28.25
CA THR A 123 19.49 2.45 -29.08
C THR A 123 18.49 2.25 -30.23
N GLY A 124 17.39 3.03 -30.27
CA GLY A 124 16.29 2.85 -31.23
C GLY A 124 15.21 1.86 -30.79
N GLU A 125 15.37 1.23 -29.63
CA GLU A 125 14.36 0.33 -29.11
C GLU A 125 13.14 1.08 -28.55
N ARG A 126 11.94 0.60 -28.90
CA ARG A 126 10.68 1.12 -28.36
C ARG A 126 10.32 0.40 -27.07
N VAL A 127 10.22 1.15 -25.98
CA VAL A 127 9.80 0.67 -24.65
C VAL A 127 8.47 1.30 -24.26
N LEU A 128 7.56 0.53 -23.69
CA LEU A 128 6.31 1.07 -23.14
C LEU A 128 6.53 1.59 -21.73
N ALA A 129 6.11 2.83 -21.46
CA ALA A 129 6.15 3.44 -20.14
C ALA A 129 4.72 3.69 -19.62
N THR A 130 4.50 3.51 -18.32
CA THR A 130 3.25 3.92 -17.66
C THR A 130 3.44 5.26 -16.97
N LEU A 131 2.53 6.21 -17.20
CA LEU A 131 2.53 7.53 -16.57
C LEU A 131 1.79 7.49 -15.23
N LEU A 132 2.44 8.02 -14.19
CA LEU A 132 1.95 8.05 -12.82
C LEU A 132 1.96 9.50 -12.33
N HIS A 133 0.79 10.08 -12.07
CA HIS A 133 0.67 11.44 -11.58
C HIS A 133 0.57 11.46 -10.05
N VAL A 134 1.47 12.18 -9.41
CA VAL A 134 1.49 12.41 -7.97
C VAL A 134 0.51 13.54 -7.67
N CYS A 135 -0.72 13.19 -7.28
CA CYS A 135 -1.79 14.14 -6.95
C CYS A 135 -1.83 14.41 -5.44
N ASP A 136 -1.63 15.67 -5.04
CA ASP A 136 -1.76 16.22 -3.68
C ASP A 136 -1.38 15.25 -2.56
N ASN A 137 -0.10 14.87 -2.52
CA ASN A 137 0.39 13.99 -1.47
C ASN A 137 0.88 14.78 -0.28
N HIS A 138 0.37 14.41 0.90
CA HIS A 138 0.78 15.01 2.17
C HIS A 138 1.02 13.94 3.21
N VAL A 139 2.02 14.19 4.06
CA VAL A 139 2.23 13.42 5.28
C VAL A 139 1.13 13.78 6.29
N ILE A 140 0.47 12.79 6.87
CA ILE A 140 -0.65 13.04 7.81
C ILE A 140 -0.23 12.76 9.24
N LYS A 141 0.45 11.63 9.45
CA LYS A 141 0.85 11.20 10.78
C LYS A 141 2.12 10.38 10.70
N TYR A 142 3.05 10.68 11.60
CA TYR A 142 4.18 9.83 11.91
C TYR A 142 3.89 9.04 13.19
N ILE A 143 4.23 7.76 13.19
CA ILE A 143 4.13 6.87 14.35
C ILE A 143 5.55 6.33 14.60
N PRO A 144 6.12 6.58 15.79
CA PRO A 144 7.48 6.15 16.09
C PRO A 144 7.59 4.61 16.14
N PRO A 145 8.82 4.07 16.01
CA PRO A 145 9.04 2.62 16.02
C PRO A 145 8.63 1.91 17.31
N GLU A 146 8.55 2.65 18.42
CA GLU A 146 8.18 2.10 19.74
C GLU A 146 6.69 1.77 19.82
N GLU A 147 5.86 2.64 19.24
CA GLU A 147 4.41 2.49 19.21
C GLU A 147 3.93 1.62 18.04
N TRP A 148 4.71 1.57 16.95
CA TRP A 148 4.27 0.91 15.73
C TRP A 148 4.39 -0.61 15.79
N ASP A 149 3.25 -1.30 15.95
CA ASP A 149 3.16 -2.76 15.80
C ASP A 149 2.53 -3.16 14.43
N PRO A 150 3.26 -3.87 13.55
CA PRO A 150 2.71 -4.34 12.29
C PRO A 150 1.70 -5.50 12.51
N LYS A 151 0.43 -5.27 12.13
CA LYS A 151 -0.66 -6.27 12.26
C LYS A 151 -0.38 -7.64 11.59
N ILE A 152 0.42 -7.67 10.52
CA ILE A 152 0.84 -8.93 9.87
C ILE A 152 2.24 -9.26 10.38
N ARG A 153 2.32 -9.97 11.50
CA ARG A 153 3.56 -10.62 11.91
C ARG A 153 3.74 -11.86 11.05
N THR A 154 4.64 -11.82 10.07
CA THR A 154 5.16 -13.06 9.50
C THR A 154 5.78 -13.84 10.66
N ARG A 155 5.17 -14.98 11.02
CA ARG A 155 5.39 -15.70 12.28
C ARG A 155 6.85 -16.07 12.56
N HIS A 156 7.77 -15.89 11.60
CA HIS A 156 9.14 -16.39 11.65
C HIS A 156 10.21 -15.35 11.27
N ILE A 157 9.89 -14.05 11.23
CA ILE A 157 10.90 -13.00 10.98
C ILE A 157 10.73 -11.89 12.01
N ILE A 158 11.55 -11.93 13.06
CA ILE A 158 11.78 -10.74 13.89
C ILE A 158 12.54 -9.76 13.01
N PRO A 159 11.98 -8.58 12.69
CA PRO A 159 12.71 -7.60 11.91
C PRO A 159 13.95 -7.20 12.70
N LYS A 160 15.13 -7.29 12.07
CA LYS A 160 16.41 -6.91 12.69
C LYS A 160 16.43 -5.47 13.24
N ARG A 161 15.50 -4.63 12.76
CA ARG A 161 15.35 -3.23 13.14
C ARG A 161 13.89 -2.85 13.31
N LYS A 162 13.61 -2.06 14.34
CA LYS A 162 12.32 -1.40 14.50
C LYS A 162 12.25 -0.23 13.52
N LEU A 163 11.27 -0.28 12.62
CA LEU A 163 10.96 0.82 11.71
C LEU A 163 9.83 1.65 12.33
N GLY A 164 9.75 2.93 12.01
CA GLY A 164 8.56 3.74 12.25
C GLY A 164 7.53 3.55 11.13
N CYS A 165 6.38 4.19 11.27
CA CYS A 165 5.37 4.20 10.23
C CYS A 165 4.93 5.62 9.92
N LEU A 166 4.99 5.96 8.64
CA LEU A 166 4.49 7.23 8.13
C LEU A 166 3.21 7.01 7.33
N VAL A 167 2.18 7.77 7.65
CA VAL A 167 0.88 7.75 6.97
C VAL A 167 0.86 8.90 5.96
N VAL A 168 0.73 8.56 4.69
CA VAL A 168 0.62 9.52 3.59
C VAL A 168 -0.78 9.44 3.02
N GLY A 169 -1.37 10.58 2.71
CA GLY A 169 -2.64 10.67 2.00
C GLY A 169 -2.48 11.34 0.65
N ALA A 170 -3.34 10.92 -0.28
CA ALA A 170 -3.35 11.41 -1.66
C ALA A 170 -4.77 11.70 -2.12
N ASP A 171 -4.86 12.58 -3.12
CA ASP A 171 -6.10 12.96 -3.80
C ASP A 171 -7.07 13.67 -2.84
N SER A 172 -7.10 15.00 -2.90
CA SER A 172 -7.92 15.84 -2.02
C SER A 172 -9.41 15.61 -2.30
N VAL A 173 -10.20 15.51 -1.23
CA VAL A 173 -11.64 15.28 -1.27
C VAL A 173 -12.35 16.38 -0.50
N ASP A 174 -13.52 16.80 -0.98
CA ASP A 174 -14.34 17.77 -0.27
C ASP A 174 -14.70 17.25 1.13
N PRO A 175 -14.42 18.03 2.20
CA PRO A 175 -14.62 17.59 3.58
C PRO A 175 -16.07 17.25 3.89
N GLN A 176 -16.99 17.77 3.11
CA GLN A 176 -18.41 17.54 3.26
C GLN A 176 -18.90 16.16 2.82
N THR A 177 -18.17 15.51 1.91
CA THR A 177 -18.53 14.17 1.42
C THR A 177 -18.13 13.08 2.42
N VAL A 178 -17.30 13.43 3.39
CA VAL A 178 -16.69 12.49 4.33
C VAL A 178 -17.18 12.73 5.76
N THR A 179 -17.06 11.72 6.61
CA THR A 179 -17.52 11.80 8.00
C THR A 179 -16.62 12.72 8.82
N LYS A 180 -17.22 13.42 9.81
CA LYS A 180 -16.50 14.29 10.75
C LYS A 180 -15.31 13.59 11.42
N GLN A 181 -15.47 12.31 11.78
CA GLN A 181 -14.41 11.49 12.39
C GLN A 181 -13.22 11.31 11.44
N TYR A 182 -13.48 11.10 10.15
CA TYR A 182 -12.42 10.98 9.16
C TYR A 182 -11.71 12.32 8.96
N CYS A 183 -12.45 13.43 8.87
CA CYS A 183 -11.86 14.77 8.81
C CYS A 183 -10.99 15.08 10.03
N GLY A 184 -11.34 14.57 11.21
CA GLY A 184 -10.54 14.70 12.43
C GLY A 184 -9.11 14.18 12.29
N LEU A 185 -8.87 13.15 11.46
CA LEU A 185 -7.53 12.57 11.23
C LEU A 185 -6.54 13.55 10.59
N PHE A 186 -7.03 14.56 9.87
CA PHE A 186 -6.23 15.53 9.12
C PHE A 186 -6.08 16.86 9.84
N SER A 187 -6.74 17.02 11.00
CA SER A 187 -6.76 18.29 11.74
C SER A 187 -5.37 18.66 12.27
N ASP A 188 -4.61 17.69 12.77
CA ASP A 188 -3.24 17.88 13.25
C ASP A 188 -2.28 18.33 12.14
N ALA A 189 -2.49 17.81 10.92
CA ALA A 189 -1.68 18.14 9.74
C ALA A 189 -2.17 19.42 9.03
N GLY A 190 -3.36 19.93 9.34
CA GLY A 190 -3.93 21.11 8.70
C GLY A 190 -4.29 20.93 7.22
N VAL A 191 -4.38 19.70 6.71
CA VAL A 191 -4.64 19.41 5.29
C VAL A 191 -6.10 19.04 5.01
N MET A 192 -6.52 19.17 3.75
CA MET A 192 -7.80 18.63 3.29
C MET A 192 -7.85 17.11 3.45
N PRO A 193 -9.05 16.53 3.69
CA PRO A 193 -9.18 15.09 3.76
C PRO A 193 -8.82 14.45 2.41
N LYS A 194 -8.14 13.31 2.47
CA LYS A 194 -7.60 12.62 1.31
C LYS A 194 -8.41 11.37 0.98
N ARG A 195 -8.48 10.98 -0.29
CA ARG A 195 -9.25 9.81 -0.74
C ARG A 195 -8.60 8.48 -0.34
N LEU A 196 -7.27 8.42 -0.41
CA LEU A 196 -6.51 7.21 -0.09
C LEU A 196 -5.44 7.51 0.94
N LEU A 197 -5.38 6.66 1.97
CA LEU A 197 -4.32 6.66 2.97
C LEU A 197 -3.46 5.41 2.79
N CYS A 198 -2.15 5.61 2.63
CA CYS A 198 -1.18 4.51 2.64
C CYS A 198 -0.21 4.64 3.80
N ARG A 199 0.28 3.50 4.26
CA ARG A 199 1.29 3.39 5.31
C ARG A 199 2.62 2.99 4.69
N PHE A 200 3.67 3.72 5.02
CA PHE A 200 5.04 3.40 4.67
C PHE A 200 5.81 3.06 5.94
N ALA A 201 6.57 1.97 5.91
CA ALA A 201 7.50 1.66 6.98
C ALA A 201 8.81 2.41 6.69
N VAL A 202 9.25 3.22 7.64
CA VAL A 202 10.27 4.26 7.43
C VAL A 202 11.31 4.16 8.56
N SER A 203 12.57 4.44 8.27
CA SER A 203 13.60 4.53 9.33
C SER A 203 13.36 5.77 10.21
N PRO A 204 13.72 5.76 11.50
CA PRO A 204 13.60 6.93 12.36
C PRO A 204 14.28 8.18 11.77
N ASP A 205 15.42 7.97 11.08
CA ASP A 205 16.18 9.04 10.41
C ASP A 205 15.42 9.70 9.24
N ALA A 206 14.35 9.07 8.73
CA ALA A 206 13.56 9.55 7.60
C ALA A 206 12.16 10.02 8.02
N ALA A 207 11.98 10.36 9.29
CA ALA A 207 10.74 10.91 9.79
C ALA A 207 10.49 12.29 9.17
N LEU A 208 9.26 12.51 8.70
CA LEU A 208 8.80 13.81 8.18
C LEU A 208 7.71 14.34 9.10
N GLN A 209 7.58 15.67 9.13
CA GLN A 209 6.50 16.31 9.84
C GLN A 209 5.14 16.03 9.16
N PRO A 210 4.06 15.94 9.96
CA PRO A 210 2.70 16.07 9.44
C PRO A 210 2.53 17.38 8.65
N GLY A 211 1.83 17.33 7.53
CA GLY A 211 1.60 18.47 6.64
C GLY A 211 2.62 18.61 5.51
N THR A 212 3.79 17.95 5.58
CA THR A 212 4.81 18.06 4.52
C THR A 212 4.29 17.52 3.17
N PRO A 213 4.37 18.30 2.07
CA PRO A 213 3.99 17.84 0.74
C PRO A 213 5.04 16.88 0.15
N LEU A 214 4.59 15.90 -0.64
CA LEU A 214 5.45 14.96 -1.35
C LEU A 214 5.25 15.10 -2.87
N MET A 215 6.29 15.53 -3.56
CA MET A 215 6.27 15.76 -5.01
C MET A 215 6.82 14.55 -5.80
N ALA A 216 6.67 14.58 -7.13
CA ALA A 216 7.27 13.57 -8.00
C ALA A 216 8.80 13.59 -7.99
N SER A 217 9.40 14.76 -7.73
CA SER A 217 10.83 14.98 -7.52
C SER A 217 11.41 14.23 -6.33
N HIS A 218 10.58 13.60 -5.49
CA HIS A 218 11.05 12.63 -4.51
C HIS A 218 11.88 11.50 -5.15
N PHE A 219 11.54 11.12 -6.38
CA PHE A 219 12.27 10.10 -7.13
C PHE A 219 13.12 10.73 -8.24
N GLN A 220 14.22 10.05 -8.56
CA GLN A 220 15.11 10.42 -9.66
C GLN A 220 15.01 9.40 -10.81
N PRO A 221 15.25 9.82 -12.08
CA PRO A 221 15.36 8.88 -13.19
C PRO A 221 16.47 7.84 -12.95
N GLY A 222 16.25 6.60 -13.38
CA GLY A 222 17.19 5.49 -13.12
C GLY A 222 16.95 4.73 -11.82
N GLU A 223 16.24 5.33 -10.85
CA GLU A 223 15.85 4.64 -9.62
C GLU A 223 14.92 3.45 -9.89
N ILE A 224 14.95 2.51 -8.95
CA ILE A 224 14.16 1.28 -9.02
C ILE A 224 13.12 1.28 -7.90
N VAL A 225 11.85 1.18 -8.27
CA VAL A 225 10.72 1.24 -7.36
C VAL A 225 9.90 -0.07 -7.37
N ASP A 226 9.21 -0.30 -6.26
CA ASP A 226 8.16 -1.30 -6.13
C ASP A 226 6.80 -0.57 -6.10
N ILE A 227 5.86 -1.03 -6.90
CA ILE A 227 4.53 -0.44 -7.05
C ILE A 227 3.47 -1.41 -6.52
N ARG A 228 2.60 -0.93 -5.64
CA ARG A 228 1.50 -1.70 -5.06
C ARG A 228 0.16 -1.05 -5.39
N ALA A 229 -0.74 -1.81 -6.01
CA ALA A 229 -2.09 -1.33 -6.29
C ALA A 229 -3.12 -2.46 -6.23
N LYS A 230 -4.41 -2.10 -6.26
CA LYS A 230 -5.48 -3.06 -6.49
C LYS A 230 -5.51 -3.44 -7.97
N THR A 231 -5.55 -4.73 -8.26
CA THR A 231 -5.75 -5.22 -9.64
C THR A 231 -7.16 -4.92 -10.12
N MET A 232 -7.32 -4.74 -11.44
CA MET A 232 -8.63 -4.66 -12.12
C MET A 232 -9.60 -5.72 -11.59
N ASP A 233 -10.84 -5.31 -11.31
CA ASP A 233 -11.89 -6.23 -10.90
C ASP A 233 -12.45 -6.97 -12.11
N ARG A 234 -12.53 -8.30 -12.03
CA ARG A 234 -13.13 -9.14 -13.07
C ARG A 234 -14.35 -9.91 -12.55
N GLY A 235 -14.78 -9.67 -11.30
CA GLY A 235 -15.92 -10.36 -10.70
C GLY A 235 -15.72 -11.87 -10.58
N PHE A 236 -16.81 -12.63 -10.58
CA PHE A 236 -16.79 -14.10 -10.53
C PHE A 236 -16.33 -14.68 -11.87
N GLN A 237 -15.20 -15.38 -11.87
CA GLN A 237 -14.62 -15.97 -13.08
C GLN A 237 -14.52 -17.49 -13.00
N GLY A 238 -14.73 -18.14 -14.14
CA GLY A 238 -14.51 -19.58 -14.31
C GLY A 238 -13.04 -19.98 -14.22
N VAL A 239 -12.76 -21.28 -14.09
CA VAL A 239 -11.40 -21.80 -13.87
C VAL A 239 -10.42 -21.53 -15.01
N MET A 240 -10.90 -21.50 -16.26
CA MET A 240 -10.03 -21.22 -17.41
C MET A 240 -9.46 -19.80 -17.34
N LYS A 241 -10.32 -18.79 -17.12
CA LYS A 241 -9.88 -17.38 -17.05
C LYS A 241 -9.17 -17.04 -15.73
N ARG A 242 -9.59 -17.66 -14.62
CA ARG A 242 -9.04 -17.40 -13.29
C ARG A 242 -7.68 -18.07 -13.06
N TRP A 243 -7.50 -19.29 -13.55
CA TRP A 243 -6.34 -20.14 -13.25
C TRP A 243 -5.57 -20.63 -14.48
N GLY A 244 -6.04 -20.33 -15.69
CA GLY A 244 -5.39 -20.79 -16.93
C GLY A 244 -5.61 -22.27 -17.24
N PHE A 245 -6.70 -22.88 -16.76
CA PHE A 245 -7.02 -24.28 -17.09
C PHE A 245 -7.30 -24.42 -18.59
N LYS A 246 -6.81 -25.51 -19.21
CA LYS A 246 -6.98 -25.77 -20.66
C LYS A 246 -8.44 -26.06 -21.07
N GLY A 247 -9.26 -26.58 -20.15
CA GLY A 247 -10.61 -27.05 -20.46
C GLY A 247 -10.61 -28.42 -21.12
N MET A 248 -11.75 -28.80 -21.70
CA MET A 248 -11.94 -30.05 -22.45
C MET A 248 -12.03 -29.75 -23.96
N PRO A 249 -11.76 -30.73 -24.85
CA PRO A 249 -11.89 -30.53 -26.29
C PRO A 249 -13.30 -30.11 -26.71
N ALA A 250 -13.41 -29.45 -27.86
CA ALA A 250 -14.68 -29.01 -28.42
C ALA A 250 -15.43 -30.16 -29.14
N THR A 251 -14.69 -31.05 -29.83
CA THR A 251 -15.21 -32.16 -30.65
C THR A 251 -15.03 -33.53 -29.97
N HIS A 252 -15.31 -34.61 -30.69
CA HIS A 252 -15.17 -36.02 -30.25
C HIS A 252 -16.05 -36.39 -29.05
N GLY A 253 -17.34 -36.03 -29.10
CA GLY A 253 -18.36 -36.51 -28.16
C GLY A 253 -18.41 -35.79 -26.81
N GLN A 254 -17.60 -34.75 -26.61
CA GLN A 254 -17.59 -34.00 -25.36
C GLN A 254 -18.89 -33.20 -25.17
N THR A 255 -19.67 -33.52 -24.12
CA THR A 255 -21.00 -32.94 -23.91
C THR A 255 -21.03 -32.03 -22.68
N LYS A 256 -21.28 -30.72 -22.85
CA LYS A 256 -21.51 -29.73 -21.76
C LYS A 256 -20.37 -29.57 -20.72
N THR A 257 -19.13 -29.97 -21.05
CA THR A 257 -17.99 -29.94 -20.12
C THR A 257 -16.81 -29.08 -20.58
N HIS A 258 -16.89 -28.41 -21.74
CA HIS A 258 -15.76 -27.68 -22.38
C HIS A 258 -14.97 -26.76 -21.44
N ARG A 259 -15.64 -26.11 -20.47
CA ARG A 259 -15.02 -25.14 -19.54
C ARG A 259 -15.04 -25.55 -18.06
N ARG A 260 -15.34 -26.83 -17.77
CA ARG A 260 -15.39 -27.35 -16.41
C ARG A 260 -13.98 -27.57 -15.82
N PRO A 261 -13.84 -27.58 -14.48
CA PRO A 261 -12.55 -27.84 -13.82
C PRO A 261 -11.98 -29.24 -14.00
N GLY A 262 -12.80 -30.23 -14.36
CA GLY A 262 -12.40 -31.63 -14.33
C GLY A 262 -12.38 -32.17 -12.89
N ASN A 263 -11.46 -33.09 -12.61
CA ASN A 263 -11.33 -33.71 -11.30
C ASN A 263 -10.81 -32.71 -10.24
N ILE A 264 -11.45 -32.69 -9.08
CA ILE A 264 -11.13 -31.84 -7.92
C ILE A 264 -10.60 -32.68 -6.73
N GLY A 265 -10.85 -34.00 -6.75
CA GLY A 265 -10.56 -34.91 -5.65
C GLY A 265 -9.10 -35.33 -5.57
N SER A 266 -8.63 -35.61 -4.34
CA SER A 266 -7.27 -36.10 -4.07
C SER A 266 -7.14 -37.62 -3.98
N GLY A 267 -8.11 -38.38 -4.52
CA GLY A 267 -8.18 -39.85 -4.39
C GLY A 267 -8.80 -40.33 -3.07
N SER A 268 -8.93 -41.66 -2.91
CA SER A 268 -9.69 -42.30 -1.81
C SER A 268 -9.10 -42.02 -0.41
N SER A 269 -7.76 -41.99 -0.29
CA SER A 269 -7.05 -41.78 0.99
C SER A 269 -7.41 -40.45 1.68
N ARG A 270 -7.79 -39.42 0.91
CA ARG A 270 -8.26 -38.13 1.43
C ARG A 270 -9.59 -37.80 0.76
N ALA A 271 -10.68 -38.28 1.35
CA ALA A 271 -12.07 -38.05 0.94
C ALA A 271 -12.55 -36.60 1.20
N ARG A 272 -11.73 -35.61 0.86
CA ARG A 272 -12.07 -34.18 0.96
C ARG A 272 -11.31 -33.36 -0.09
N VAL A 273 -11.80 -32.17 -0.37
CA VAL A 273 -11.06 -31.20 -1.21
C VAL A 273 -9.97 -30.54 -0.37
N MET A 274 -8.73 -30.55 -0.86
CA MET A 274 -7.61 -29.91 -0.16
C MET A 274 -7.83 -28.38 -0.04
N PRO A 275 -7.51 -27.76 1.12
CA PRO A 275 -7.53 -26.31 1.23
C PRO A 275 -6.59 -25.66 0.22
N GLY A 276 -7.07 -24.64 -0.49
CA GLY A 276 -6.30 -23.96 -1.55
C GLY A 276 -6.45 -24.56 -2.95
N THR A 277 -7.26 -25.61 -3.13
CA THR A 277 -7.58 -26.13 -4.47
C THR A 277 -8.17 -25.05 -5.37
N LYS A 278 -7.70 -25.00 -6.62
CA LYS A 278 -8.06 -23.99 -7.61
C LYS A 278 -9.48 -24.23 -8.14
N LEU A 279 -10.41 -23.36 -7.74
CA LEU A 279 -11.84 -23.41 -8.08
C LEU A 279 -12.33 -22.10 -8.71
N PRO A 280 -13.49 -22.06 -9.39
CA PRO A 280 -14.05 -20.79 -9.89
C PRO A 280 -14.34 -19.83 -8.74
N GLY A 281 -14.38 -18.54 -9.02
CA GLY A 281 -14.61 -17.52 -7.98
C GLY A 281 -14.14 -16.14 -8.36
N HIS A 282 -14.19 -15.22 -7.39
CA HIS A 282 -13.81 -13.83 -7.60
C HIS A 282 -12.34 -13.70 -8.05
N MET A 283 -12.12 -13.02 -9.17
CA MET A 283 -10.82 -12.73 -9.76
C MET A 283 -10.60 -11.21 -9.79
N GLY A 284 -9.41 -10.77 -9.41
CA GLY A 284 -9.10 -9.34 -9.34
C GLY A 284 -9.48 -8.69 -8.01
N ASN A 285 -9.52 -7.36 -7.99
CA ASN A 285 -9.82 -6.52 -6.80
C ASN A 285 -8.99 -6.87 -5.55
N ARG A 286 -7.73 -7.26 -5.75
CA ARG A 286 -6.79 -7.60 -4.67
C ARG A 286 -5.53 -6.77 -4.84
N TYR A 287 -4.88 -6.45 -3.73
CA TYR A 287 -3.58 -5.80 -3.79
C TYR A 287 -2.52 -6.74 -4.38
N ARG A 288 -1.83 -6.27 -5.41
CA ARG A 288 -0.64 -6.91 -5.97
C ARG A 288 0.50 -5.90 -6.00
N MET A 289 1.71 -6.44 -5.92
CA MET A 289 2.94 -5.69 -6.02
C MET A 289 3.63 -6.04 -7.33
N PHE A 290 4.02 -5.02 -8.08
CA PHE A 290 4.90 -5.11 -9.23
C PHE A 290 6.25 -4.55 -8.81
N ARG A 291 7.30 -5.37 -8.84
CA ARG A 291 8.57 -5.10 -8.16
C ARG A 291 9.71 -4.86 -9.13
N GLY A 292 10.66 -4.01 -8.74
CA GLY A 292 11.91 -3.81 -9.47
C GLY A 292 11.77 -3.03 -10.76
N VAL A 293 10.85 -2.07 -10.78
CA VAL A 293 10.48 -1.26 -11.95
C VAL A 293 11.38 -0.02 -12.03
N LYS A 294 11.95 0.25 -13.20
CA LYS A 294 12.85 1.41 -13.40
C LYS A 294 12.06 2.67 -13.72
N ILE A 295 12.52 3.82 -13.21
CA ILE A 295 12.02 5.13 -13.59
C ILE A 295 12.78 5.62 -14.83
N LEU A 296 12.05 6.10 -15.83
CA LEU A 296 12.60 6.54 -17.12
C LEU A 296 12.68 8.06 -17.23
N ARG A 297 11.64 8.75 -16.75
CA ARG A 297 11.50 10.21 -16.80
C ARG A 297 10.71 10.68 -15.60
N VAL A 298 11.06 11.83 -15.06
CA VAL A 298 10.29 12.54 -14.03
C VAL A 298 10.03 13.95 -14.53
N ASN A 299 8.77 14.38 -14.51
CA ASN A 299 8.37 15.75 -14.81
C ASN A 299 8.00 16.46 -13.50
N THR A 300 8.68 17.55 -13.21
CA THR A 300 8.54 18.32 -11.96
C THR A 300 7.32 19.23 -11.99
N LYS A 301 7.06 19.90 -13.11
CA LYS A 301 5.94 20.84 -13.30
C LYS A 301 4.56 20.19 -13.14
N HIS A 302 4.37 19.01 -13.71
CA HIS A 302 3.10 18.27 -13.66
C HIS A 302 3.11 17.14 -12.63
N ASN A 303 4.20 16.98 -11.87
CA ASN A 303 4.37 15.90 -10.90
C ASN A 303 4.10 14.50 -11.50
N VAL A 304 4.63 14.21 -12.69
CA VAL A 304 4.41 12.94 -13.40
C VAL A 304 5.68 12.09 -13.43
N ILE A 305 5.56 10.84 -13.01
CA ILE A 305 6.62 9.83 -13.04
C ILE A 305 6.34 8.85 -14.18
N TRP A 306 7.34 8.60 -15.01
CA TRP A 306 7.29 7.63 -16.10
C TRP A 306 8.04 6.39 -15.69
N VAL A 307 7.32 5.27 -15.63
CA VAL A 307 7.86 4.01 -15.14
C VAL A 307 7.89 2.98 -16.27
N LEU A 308 8.97 2.20 -16.35
CA LEU A 308 9.15 1.17 -17.36
C LEU A 308 8.11 0.04 -17.25
N GLY A 309 7.49 -0.30 -18.38
CA GLY A 309 6.55 -1.41 -18.52
C GLY A 309 5.08 -0.98 -18.53
N GLN A 310 4.25 -1.84 -19.10
CA GLN A 310 2.79 -1.66 -19.25
C GLN A 310 1.98 -2.31 -18.12
N ALA A 311 2.56 -3.30 -17.45
CA ALA A 311 1.84 -4.26 -16.60
C ALA A 311 1.58 -3.77 -15.16
N LEU A 312 1.40 -2.45 -14.96
CA LEU A 312 1.09 -1.93 -13.63
C LEU A 312 -0.32 -2.36 -13.17
N PRO A 313 -0.47 -2.86 -11.93
CA PRO A 313 -1.76 -3.29 -11.41
C PRO A 313 -2.73 -2.11 -11.33
N GLY A 314 -3.98 -2.37 -11.67
CA GLY A 314 -5.06 -1.39 -11.59
C GLY A 314 -5.46 -0.82 -12.95
N GLU A 315 -6.68 -0.30 -12.97
CA GLU A 315 -7.26 0.40 -14.13
C GLU A 315 -6.64 1.78 -14.29
N THR A 316 -6.88 2.42 -15.44
CA THR A 316 -6.61 3.84 -15.61
C THR A 316 -7.37 4.64 -14.55
N ASN A 317 -6.76 5.71 -14.05
CA ASN A 317 -7.21 6.55 -12.93
C ASN A 317 -7.23 5.88 -11.54
N SER A 318 -6.77 4.63 -11.42
CA SER A 318 -6.61 4.01 -10.11
C SER A 318 -5.42 4.61 -9.34
N LEU A 319 -5.58 4.71 -8.01
CA LEU A 319 -4.53 5.14 -7.11
C LEU A 319 -3.63 3.95 -6.74
N LEU A 320 -2.32 4.19 -6.76
CA LEU A 320 -1.29 3.21 -6.49
C LEU A 320 -0.22 3.77 -5.56
N GLN A 321 0.41 2.87 -4.83
CA GLN A 321 1.46 3.17 -3.87
C GLN A 321 2.81 2.88 -4.52
N ILE A 322 3.70 3.86 -4.55
CA ILE A 322 5.07 3.76 -5.08
C ILE A 322 6.03 3.91 -3.92
N TYR A 323 7.03 3.04 -3.83
CA TYR A 323 8.12 3.18 -2.86
C TYR A 323 9.39 2.51 -3.38
N ASP A 324 10.50 2.83 -2.73
CA ASP A 324 11.79 2.26 -3.08
C ASP A 324 11.79 0.72 -3.05
N THR A 325 12.50 0.11 -4.00
CA THR A 325 12.52 -1.35 -4.16
C THR A 325 13.02 -2.10 -2.92
N LEU A 326 12.32 -3.18 -2.57
CA LEU A 326 12.75 -4.09 -1.51
C LEU A 326 13.63 -5.23 -2.03
N LEU A 327 13.95 -5.28 -3.33
CA LEU A 327 14.73 -6.36 -3.93
C LEU A 327 16.22 -6.26 -3.52
N PRO A 328 16.81 -7.29 -2.90
CA PRO A 328 18.19 -7.23 -2.39
C PRO A 328 19.29 -6.95 -3.43
N ARG A 329 19.05 -7.29 -4.70
CA ARG A 329 20.01 -7.06 -5.80
C ARG A 329 19.92 -5.67 -6.42
N LYS A 330 18.81 -4.95 -6.20
CA LYS A 330 18.48 -3.68 -6.85
C LYS A 330 18.39 -2.51 -5.83
N LYS A 331 18.95 -2.68 -4.64
CA LYS A 331 18.97 -1.63 -3.62
C LYS A 331 19.95 -0.52 -4.00
N PHE A 332 19.65 0.71 -3.59
CA PHE A 332 20.52 1.89 -3.72
C PHE A 332 21.96 1.67 -3.26
N ALA A 333 22.20 0.84 -2.24
CA ALA A 333 23.56 0.52 -1.78
C ALA A 333 24.46 -0.11 -2.87
N LYS A 334 23.90 -0.52 -4.00
CA LYS A 334 24.59 -1.11 -5.15
C LYS A 334 24.49 -0.25 -6.40
N THR A 335 23.96 0.96 -6.28
CA THR A 335 23.74 1.91 -7.37
C THR A 335 24.50 3.18 -7.02
N GLU A 336 25.12 3.81 -8.01
CA GLU A 336 25.91 5.03 -7.80
C GLU A 336 25.03 6.24 -7.43
N LEU A 337 23.74 6.18 -7.81
CA LEU A 337 22.74 7.22 -7.56
C LEU A 337 22.31 7.24 -6.09
N LYS A 338 22.58 8.37 -5.42
CA LYS A 338 22.11 8.65 -4.05
C LYS A 338 20.70 9.27 -4.11
N PRO A 339 19.70 8.68 -3.44
CA PRO A 339 18.35 9.22 -3.44
C PRO A 339 18.25 10.54 -2.66
N HIS A 340 17.29 11.40 -3.03
CA HIS A 340 16.89 12.52 -2.18
C HIS A 340 16.39 12.00 -0.83
N PHE A 341 16.96 12.53 0.25
CA PHE A 341 16.68 12.05 1.60
C PHE A 341 16.47 13.22 2.56
N PRO A 342 15.45 13.15 3.42
CA PRO A 342 14.37 12.15 3.48
C PRO A 342 13.37 12.28 2.32
N THR A 343 13.23 13.48 1.76
CA THR A 343 12.44 13.84 0.58
C THR A 343 13.11 15.02 -0.13
N TYR A 344 12.78 15.25 -1.39
CA TYR A 344 13.18 16.50 -2.06
C TYR A 344 12.32 17.67 -1.56
N ILE A 345 12.97 18.73 -1.10
CA ILE A 345 12.33 20.01 -0.74
C ILE A 345 12.84 21.03 -1.76
N PRO A 346 11.95 21.70 -2.53
CA PRO A 346 12.38 22.77 -3.41
C PRO A 346 12.92 23.91 -2.56
N GLY A 347 14.23 24.16 -2.63
CA GLY A 347 14.85 25.37 -2.08
C GLY A 347 15.09 26.39 -3.18
N ASP A 348 15.23 27.66 -2.81
CA ASP A 348 15.37 28.79 -3.76
C ASP A 348 16.56 28.60 -4.73
N ASP A 349 17.63 27.93 -4.30
CA ASP A 349 18.86 27.74 -5.07
C ASP A 349 18.89 26.45 -5.93
N ASN A 350 17.96 25.51 -5.74
CA ASN A 350 18.04 24.15 -6.30
C ASN A 350 16.81 23.74 -7.11
N ILE A 351 16.38 24.60 -8.04
CA ILE A 351 15.24 24.32 -8.93
C ILE A 351 15.66 23.24 -9.94
N LEU A 352 14.99 22.08 -9.87
CA LEU A 352 15.20 21.00 -10.83
C LEU A 352 14.63 21.36 -12.21
N PRO A 353 15.23 20.86 -13.31
CA PRO A 353 14.70 21.06 -14.65
C PRO A 353 13.30 20.46 -14.79
N GLU A 354 12.53 20.96 -15.75
CA GLU A 354 11.13 20.53 -15.96
C GLU A 354 11.02 19.02 -16.22
N ASN A 355 11.95 18.48 -17.01
CA ASN A 355 11.99 17.07 -17.40
C ASN A 355 13.37 16.49 -17.10
N MET A 356 13.42 15.56 -16.14
CA MET A 356 14.60 14.75 -15.88
C MET A 356 14.46 13.42 -16.60
N TYR A 357 15.41 13.06 -17.46
CA TYR A 357 15.44 11.80 -18.19
C TYR A 357 16.55 10.90 -17.66
N ARG A 358 16.36 9.59 -17.79
CA ARG A 358 17.44 8.62 -17.61
C ARG A 358 18.39 8.66 -18.81
N ASP A 359 19.67 8.42 -18.59
CA ASP A 359 20.71 8.50 -19.64
C ASP A 359 20.43 7.69 -20.91
N ASP A 360 19.84 6.50 -20.76
CA ASP A 360 19.50 5.60 -21.88
C ASP A 360 18.33 6.12 -22.74
N VAL A 361 17.52 7.05 -22.22
CA VAL A 361 16.27 7.50 -22.85
C VAL A 361 16.57 8.63 -23.83
N HIS A 362 16.01 8.54 -25.03
CA HIS A 362 16.11 9.60 -26.02
C HIS A 362 15.21 10.78 -25.62
N GLN A 363 15.75 11.99 -25.65
CA GLN A 363 15.01 13.21 -25.33
C GLN A 363 14.21 13.65 -26.56
N LEU A 364 12.98 14.11 -26.37
CA LEU A 364 12.11 14.50 -27.49
C LEU A 364 12.65 15.72 -28.25
N ASP A 365 13.40 16.59 -27.57
CA ASP A 365 13.95 17.82 -28.16
C ASP A 365 15.34 17.60 -28.79
N SER A 366 15.93 16.43 -28.58
CA SER A 366 17.25 16.09 -29.14
C SER A 366 17.15 15.69 -30.61
N PRO A 367 18.20 15.89 -31.43
CA PRO A 367 18.17 15.55 -32.85
C PRO A 367 17.93 14.05 -33.06
N SER A 368 17.40 13.70 -34.24
CA SER A 368 17.14 12.32 -34.65
C SER A 368 18.33 11.40 -34.43
N ILE A 369 18.06 10.15 -34.05
CA ILE A 369 19.11 9.16 -33.80
C ILE A 369 19.74 8.74 -35.13
N GLU A 370 21.05 8.93 -35.26
CA GLU A 370 21.86 8.47 -36.40
C GLU A 370 22.76 7.31 -35.94
N TYR A 371 22.78 6.22 -36.71
CA TYR A 371 23.68 5.10 -36.47
C TYR A 371 24.84 5.19 -37.46
N ALA A 372 26.05 5.44 -36.95
CA ALA A 372 27.25 5.33 -37.77
C ALA A 372 27.39 3.86 -38.22
N ILE A 373 27.50 3.63 -39.53
CA ILE A 373 27.84 2.32 -40.07
C ILE A 373 29.35 2.18 -39.86
N GLU A 374 29.76 1.43 -38.85
CA GLU A 374 31.17 1.01 -38.76
C GLU A 374 31.45 0.07 -39.93
N GLU A 375 32.14 0.58 -40.95
CA GLU A 375 32.68 -0.26 -42.04
C GLU A 375 33.66 -1.25 -41.41
N GLN A 376 33.22 -2.51 -41.26
CA GLN A 376 34.07 -3.61 -40.83
C GLN A 376 35.17 -3.80 -41.88
N LYS A 377 36.39 -3.41 -41.52
CA LYS A 377 37.60 -3.54 -42.35
C LYS A 377 38.24 -4.92 -42.21
#